data_AF-A0A813JKH6-F1
#
_entry.id   AF-A0A813JKH6-F1
#
_cell.length_a   1.000
_cell.length_b   1.000
_cell.length_c   1.000
_cell.angle_alpha   90.00
_cell.angle_beta   90.00
_cell.angle_gamma   90.00
#
_symmetry.space_group_name_H-M   'P 1'
#
loop_
_entity.id
_entity.type
_entity.pdbx_description
1 polymer ?
#
loop_
_entity_poly.entity_id
_entity_poly.type
_entity_poly.pdbx_seq_one_letter_code
_entity_poly.pdbx_strand_id
1 'polypeptide(L)'
;MTALSLAKSYFPLGKTVMNILECTYEKGWRVIAAPNFGGQGDSWPCFVFRRLKDASSPPELLFGSIKDSNIPGKICLSGPSAAKVGKAMMEALKAVPDNAGVTSEKDSYDDDHDVVLHNVHITNGMGGFSLKLPYFPRCDSMVAVLNAAAAEGFTVAACPNFGGMEDSWPSFIFEKDPYASPPLILAVKDDNIPGKLNLGGANIGANTQLTEKLLSTLKTLCGESVQLTKDDYDRSFDLCFKNTKITSGSAGFTFAKPFWPHGYVVEAVLGLLHQEGCNRRPELWQRWLVVANHHLEA
;
A
#
# COMPACT_ATOMS: atom_id res chain seq x y z
N MET A 1 19.29 24.26 -8.29
CA MET A 1 19.72 24.36 -6.88
C MET A 1 18.66 25.12 -6.11
N THR A 2 17.62 24.42 -5.66
CA THR A 2 16.60 24.94 -4.76
C THR A 2 17.19 24.92 -3.35
N ALA A 3 17.72 26.06 -2.93
CA ALA A 3 18.34 26.23 -1.62
C ALA A 3 17.26 26.25 -0.52
N LEU A 4 17.44 25.39 0.49
CA LEU A 4 17.06 25.60 1.89
C LEU A 4 15.64 26.10 2.17
N SER A 5 14.63 25.46 1.58
CA SER A 5 13.32 25.43 2.24
C SER A 5 13.42 24.49 3.45
N LEU A 6 13.65 25.07 4.62
CA LEU A 6 13.38 24.44 5.92
C LEU A 6 11.86 24.29 6.18
N ALA A 7 11.00 24.66 5.22
CA ALA A 7 9.58 24.42 5.34
C ALA A 7 9.34 22.91 5.42
N LYS A 8 8.63 22.52 6.48
CA LYS A 8 8.24 21.15 6.80
C LYS A 8 7.91 20.39 5.51
N SER A 9 8.61 19.28 5.24
CA SER A 9 8.20 18.33 4.21
C SER A 9 6.70 18.08 4.38
N TYR A 10 5.93 18.15 3.30
CA TYR A 10 4.46 18.05 3.28
C TYR A 10 4.00 16.69 3.85
N PHE A 11 3.94 16.55 5.17
CA PHE A 11 3.39 15.38 5.84
C PHE A 11 1.89 15.58 6.08
N PRO A 12 1.02 14.59 5.82
CA PRO A 12 -0.41 14.76 5.98
C PRO A 12 -0.78 15.13 7.40
N LEU A 13 -1.60 16.17 7.53
CA LEU A 13 -2.27 16.53 8.77
C LEU A 13 -3.40 15.52 9.03
N GLY A 14 -3.10 14.49 9.83
CA GLY A 14 -3.98 13.34 10.07
C GLY A 14 -5.37 13.70 10.62
N LYS A 15 -5.48 14.54 11.64
CA LYS A 15 -6.77 15.02 12.17
C LYS A 15 -7.53 15.85 11.14
N THR A 16 -6.81 16.68 10.38
CA THR A 16 -7.44 17.47 9.31
C THR A 16 -8.03 16.57 8.22
N VAL A 17 -7.28 15.56 7.78
CA VAL A 17 -7.75 14.56 6.81
C VAL A 17 -8.95 13.78 7.36
N MET A 18 -8.89 13.36 8.63
CA MET A 18 -9.98 12.67 9.30
C MET A 18 -11.26 13.51 9.34
N ASN A 19 -11.20 14.78 9.75
CA ASN A 19 -12.36 15.67 9.79
C ASN A 19 -13.03 15.83 8.41
N ILE A 20 -12.23 15.91 7.33
CA ILE A 20 -12.74 15.98 5.96
C ILE A 20 -13.44 14.68 5.57
N LEU A 21 -12.83 13.53 5.89
CA LEU A 21 -13.41 12.22 5.60
C LEU A 21 -14.71 12.00 6.37
N GLU A 22 -14.73 12.28 7.67
CA GLU A 22 -15.92 12.17 8.51
C GLU A 22 -17.07 13.03 7.98
N CYS A 23 -16.82 14.31 7.69
CA CYS A 23 -17.81 15.20 7.08
C CYS A 23 -18.34 14.63 5.75
N THR A 24 -17.47 14.10 4.90
CA THR A 24 -17.85 13.52 3.61
C THR A 24 -18.74 12.27 3.79
N TYR A 25 -18.37 11.41 4.74
CA TYR A 25 -19.09 10.19 5.10
C TYR A 25 -20.46 10.48 5.71
N GLU A 26 -20.59 11.50 6.57
CA GLU A 26 -21.85 11.98 7.11
C GLU A 26 -22.83 12.46 6.02
N LYS A 27 -22.30 12.95 4.88
CA LYS A 27 -23.11 13.32 3.72
C LYS A 27 -23.43 12.14 2.79
N GLY A 28 -23.13 10.91 3.21
CA GLY A 28 -23.41 9.69 2.46
C GLY A 28 -22.43 9.46 1.31
N TRP A 29 -21.21 9.98 1.39
CA TRP A 29 -20.16 9.76 0.39
C TRP A 29 -19.04 8.93 0.99
N ARG A 30 -18.75 7.79 0.36
CA ARG A 30 -17.76 6.82 0.83
C ARG A 30 -16.52 6.85 -0.05
N VAL A 31 -15.32 6.83 0.53
CA VAL A 31 -14.09 6.72 -0.25
C VAL A 31 -14.00 5.33 -0.89
N ILE A 32 -13.62 5.27 -2.16
CA ILE A 32 -13.52 4.01 -2.91
C ILE A 32 -12.19 3.84 -3.65
N ALA A 33 -11.42 4.93 -3.77
CA ALA A 33 -10.08 4.92 -4.33
C ALA A 33 -9.36 6.18 -3.89
N ALA A 34 -8.03 6.14 -3.93
CA ALA A 34 -7.20 7.31 -3.69
C ALA A 34 -6.05 7.37 -4.71
N PRO A 35 -6.34 7.73 -5.98
CA PRO A 35 -5.29 7.88 -6.98
C PRO A 35 -4.36 9.03 -6.59
N ASN A 36 -3.11 8.93 -7.02
CA ASN A 36 -2.16 10.01 -6.90
C ASN A 36 -1.94 10.62 -8.29
N PHE A 37 -2.17 11.94 -8.41
CA PHE A 37 -1.82 12.68 -9.62
C PHE A 37 -0.51 13.40 -9.37
N GLY A 38 0.42 13.42 -10.32
CA GLY A 38 1.70 14.05 -10.10
C GLY A 38 2.76 13.59 -11.07
N GLY A 39 3.94 14.20 -11.00
CA GLY A 39 5.08 13.92 -11.86
C GLY A 39 6.28 14.78 -11.45
N GLN A 40 7.48 14.34 -11.78
CA GLN A 40 8.72 15.11 -11.54
C GLN A 40 8.91 15.58 -10.07
N GLY A 41 8.57 14.72 -9.11
CA GLY A 41 8.73 15.01 -7.69
C GLY A 41 7.50 15.61 -7.01
N ASP A 42 6.46 15.99 -7.76
CA ASP A 42 5.18 16.43 -7.19
C ASP A 42 4.20 15.26 -7.01
N SER A 43 3.43 15.31 -5.92
CA SER A 43 2.38 14.32 -5.60
C SER A 43 1.13 15.05 -5.11
N TRP A 44 0.02 14.86 -5.80
CA TRP A 44 -1.29 15.42 -5.50
C TRP A 44 -2.22 14.27 -5.10
N PRO A 45 -2.31 13.95 -3.80
CA PRO A 45 -3.21 12.92 -3.31
C PRO A 45 -4.64 13.31 -3.67
N CYS A 46 -5.36 12.39 -4.30
CA CYS A 46 -6.77 12.56 -4.62
C CYS A 46 -7.59 11.47 -3.94
N PHE A 47 -8.85 11.79 -3.66
CA PHE A 47 -9.82 10.90 -3.03
C PHE A 47 -11.02 10.79 -3.97
N VAL A 48 -11.36 9.57 -4.35
CA VAL A 48 -12.55 9.31 -5.18
C VAL A 48 -13.65 8.78 -4.27
N PHE A 49 -14.78 9.48 -4.27
CA PHE A 49 -15.93 9.15 -3.46
C PHE A 49 -17.07 8.56 -4.29
N ARG A 50 -17.83 7.67 -3.68
CA ARG A 50 -19.06 7.10 -4.21
C ARG A 50 -20.21 7.44 -3.28
N ARG A 51 -21.32 7.93 -3.85
CA ARG A 51 -22.56 8.15 -3.11
C ARG A 51 -23.15 6.81 -2.68
N LEU A 52 -23.45 6.68 -1.39
CA LEU A 52 -24.15 5.54 -0.82
C LEU A 52 -25.64 5.65 -1.16
N LYS A 53 -26.25 4.53 -1.56
CA LYS A 53 -27.70 4.48 -1.86
C LYS A 53 -28.53 4.67 -0.61
N ASP A 54 -28.11 4.01 0.47
CA ASP A 54 -28.70 4.10 1.80
C ASP A 54 -27.66 4.71 2.73
N ALA A 55 -27.97 5.89 3.29
CA ALA A 55 -27.11 6.53 4.27
C ALA A 55 -27.26 5.79 5.60
N SER A 56 -26.49 4.72 5.80
CA SER A 56 -26.27 4.16 7.14
C SER A 56 -25.45 5.15 7.97
N SER A 57 -25.40 4.93 9.28
CA SER A 57 -24.37 5.57 10.11
C SER A 57 -22.99 5.30 9.47
N PRO A 58 -22.13 6.32 9.35
CA PRO A 58 -20.82 6.12 8.76
C PRO A 58 -20.01 5.13 9.62
N PRO A 59 -19.20 4.24 9.02
CA PRO A 59 -18.27 3.42 9.79
C PRO A 59 -17.30 4.32 10.56
N GLU A 60 -16.80 3.81 11.68
CA GLU A 60 -15.66 4.44 12.34
C GLU A 60 -14.45 4.41 11.39
N LEU A 61 -13.78 5.55 11.29
CA LEU A 61 -12.64 5.74 10.40
C LEU A 61 -11.34 5.77 11.20
N LEU A 62 -10.25 5.37 10.55
CA LEU A 62 -8.90 5.54 11.04
C LEU A 62 -8.00 5.94 9.87
N PHE A 63 -7.20 6.97 10.07
CA PHE A 63 -6.17 7.39 9.13
C PHE A 63 -4.81 6.92 9.65
N GLY A 64 -3.99 6.34 8.78
CA GLY A 64 -2.60 6.00 9.06
C GLY A 64 -1.67 6.53 8.00
N SER A 65 -0.55 7.13 8.37
CA SER A 65 0.48 7.62 7.45
C SER A 65 1.86 7.11 7.85
N ILE A 66 2.68 6.78 6.86
CA ILE A 66 4.03 6.28 7.03
C ILE A 66 5.03 7.39 6.69
N LYS A 67 5.95 7.65 7.61
CA LYS A 67 7.06 8.59 7.44
C LYS A 67 8.40 7.88 7.58
N ASP A 68 8.92 7.36 6.47
CA ASP A 68 10.16 6.55 6.51
C ASP A 68 11.43 7.32 6.13
N SER A 69 11.31 8.62 5.81
CA SER A 69 12.47 9.50 5.59
C SER A 69 13.18 9.89 6.89
N ASN A 70 12.49 9.82 8.03
CA ASN A 70 13.13 9.94 9.33
C ASN A 70 13.94 8.67 9.56
N ILE A 71 15.19 8.80 9.98
CA ILE A 71 15.97 7.65 10.45
C ILE A 71 15.96 7.67 11.97
N PRO A 72 15.25 6.74 12.63
CA PRO A 72 14.38 5.69 12.07
C PRO A 72 12.93 6.17 11.80
N GLY A 73 12.18 5.39 11.03
CA GLY A 73 10.87 5.76 10.48
C GLY A 73 9.76 5.88 11.53
N LYS A 74 8.64 6.48 11.12
CA LYS A 74 7.42 6.64 11.95
C LYS A 74 6.17 6.09 11.27
N ILE A 75 5.21 5.62 12.07
CA ILE A 75 3.80 5.44 11.66
C ILE A 75 2.95 6.38 12.51
N CYS A 76 2.17 7.23 11.85
CA CYS A 76 1.28 8.18 12.52
C CYS A 76 -0.17 7.77 12.31
N LEU A 77 -0.97 7.77 13.38
CA LEU A 77 -2.38 7.35 13.36
C LEU A 77 -3.29 8.49 13.86
N SER A 78 -4.46 8.60 13.27
CA SER A 78 -5.48 9.59 13.64
C SER A 78 -6.88 9.00 13.54
N GLY A 79 -7.72 9.28 14.54
CA GLY A 79 -9.09 8.79 14.64
C GLY A 79 -9.42 8.13 15.99
N PRO A 80 -10.70 7.82 16.25
CA PRO A 80 -11.16 7.41 17.58
C PRO A 80 -10.46 6.15 18.13
N SER A 81 -10.13 5.18 17.26
CA SER A 81 -9.41 3.95 17.63
C SER A 81 -7.88 4.05 17.53
N ALA A 82 -7.29 5.21 17.22
CA ALA A 82 -5.85 5.32 16.97
C ALA A 82 -4.98 4.81 18.12
N ALA A 83 -5.37 5.06 19.38
CA ALA A 83 -4.65 4.53 20.55
C ALA A 83 -4.69 3.00 20.65
N LYS A 84 -5.86 2.42 20.43
CA LYS A 84 -6.05 0.97 20.51
C LYS A 84 -5.30 0.25 19.38
N VAL A 85 -5.50 0.72 18.15
CA VAL A 85 -4.88 0.15 16.95
C VAL A 85 -3.36 0.39 16.96
N GLY A 86 -2.90 1.56 17.36
CA GLY A 86 -1.48 1.88 17.48
C GLY A 86 -0.75 0.97 18.47
N LYS A 87 -1.38 0.64 19.61
CA LYS A 87 -0.84 -0.35 20.55
C LYS A 87 -0.72 -1.73 19.89
N ALA A 88 -1.77 -2.19 19.19
CA ALA A 88 -1.74 -3.48 18.50
C ALA A 88 -0.66 -3.54 17.41
N MET A 89 -0.52 -2.47 16.61
CA MET A 89 0.52 -2.34 15.58
C MET A 89 1.93 -2.34 16.19
N MET A 90 2.15 -1.60 17.29
CA MET A 90 3.43 -1.57 17.99
C MET A 90 3.85 -2.96 18.45
N GLU A 91 2.95 -3.71 19.10
CA GLU A 91 3.26 -5.06 19.59
C GLU A 91 3.51 -6.04 18.43
N ALA A 92 2.74 -5.93 17.35
CA ALA A 92 2.97 -6.73 16.13
C ALA A 92 4.33 -6.40 15.49
N LEU A 93 4.69 -5.13 15.40
CA LEU A 93 5.97 -4.68 14.83
C LEU A 93 7.16 -5.14 15.67
N LYS A 94 7.08 -5.11 17.01
CA LYS A 94 8.18 -5.59 17.87
C LYS A 94 8.56 -7.06 17.63
N ALA A 95 7.62 -7.87 17.11
CA ALA A 95 7.88 -9.26 16.73
C ALA A 95 8.58 -9.41 15.37
N VAL A 96 8.64 -8.34 14.56
CA VAL A 96 9.31 -8.32 13.26
C VAL A 96 10.81 -8.06 13.47
N PRO A 97 11.71 -8.79 12.77
CA PRO A 97 13.14 -8.52 12.81
C PRO A 97 13.46 -7.04 12.55
N ASP A 98 14.41 -6.50 13.32
CA ASP A 98 14.86 -5.11 13.31
C ASP A 98 13.85 -4.07 13.86
N ASN A 99 12.66 -4.47 14.32
CA ASN A 99 11.65 -3.57 14.91
C ASN A 99 11.48 -3.71 16.43
N ALA A 100 12.40 -4.41 17.13
CA ALA A 100 12.31 -4.59 18.58
C ALA A 100 12.31 -3.27 19.39
N GLY A 101 12.88 -2.20 18.81
CA GLY A 101 12.97 -0.87 19.41
C GLY A 101 11.78 0.07 19.16
N VAL A 102 10.68 -0.42 18.56
CA VAL A 102 9.50 0.42 18.29
C VAL A 102 8.87 0.91 19.60
N THR A 103 8.65 2.22 19.70
CA THR A 103 8.01 2.89 20.85
C THR A 103 6.82 3.73 20.39
N SER A 104 5.96 4.13 21.33
CA SER A 104 4.83 5.03 21.07
C SER A 104 5.05 6.33 21.83
N GLU A 105 5.64 7.31 21.16
CA GLU A 105 5.98 8.62 21.69
C GLU A 105 5.56 9.69 20.68
N LYS A 106 5.20 10.88 21.16
CA LYS A 106 4.87 12.01 20.30
C LYS A 106 5.83 13.16 20.57
N ASP A 107 6.24 13.83 19.51
CA ASP A 107 6.91 15.13 19.59
C ASP A 107 5.99 16.26 19.08
N SER A 108 6.47 17.51 19.15
CA SER A 108 5.69 18.68 18.72
C SER A 108 5.44 18.75 17.21
N TYR A 109 6.12 17.93 16.40
CA TYR A 109 5.83 17.79 14.98
C TYR A 109 4.68 16.82 14.70
N ASP A 110 4.24 16.09 15.71
CA ASP A 110 3.22 15.03 15.63
C ASP A 110 1.86 15.47 16.22
N ASP A 111 1.66 16.76 16.51
CA ASP A 111 0.48 17.27 17.22
C ASP A 111 -0.86 16.97 16.50
N ASP A 112 -0.82 16.89 15.16
CA ASP A 112 -1.99 16.58 14.32
C ASP A 112 -2.31 15.08 14.25
N HIS A 113 -1.56 14.24 14.98
CA HIS A 113 -1.83 12.81 15.11
C HIS A 113 -2.24 12.44 16.53
N ASP A 114 -2.96 11.34 16.69
CA ASP A 114 -3.38 10.85 18.01
C ASP A 114 -2.35 9.91 18.60
N VAL A 115 -1.73 9.07 17.76
CA VAL A 115 -0.63 8.17 18.12
C VAL A 115 0.45 8.22 17.07
N VAL A 116 1.70 8.16 17.51
CA VAL A 116 2.86 7.99 16.64
C VAL A 116 3.72 6.86 17.17
N LEU A 117 4.05 5.93 16.27
CA LEU A 117 4.99 4.84 16.51
C LEU A 117 6.35 5.26 15.93
N HIS A 118 7.37 5.28 16.77
CA HIS A 118 8.75 5.63 16.39
C HIS A 118 9.59 4.37 16.19
N ASN A 119 10.76 4.55 15.57
CA ASN A 119 11.74 3.50 15.34
C ASN A 119 11.21 2.34 14.47
N VAL A 120 10.33 2.67 13.52
CA VAL A 120 9.72 1.67 12.64
C VAL A 120 10.59 1.48 11.39
N HIS A 121 10.89 0.24 11.07
CA HIS A 121 11.55 -0.20 9.84
C HIS A 121 10.51 -0.82 8.89
N ILE A 122 9.81 0.02 8.14
CA ILE A 122 8.73 -0.41 7.25
C ILE A 122 9.12 -0.47 5.77
N THR A 123 10.24 0.14 5.40
CA THR A 123 10.90 -0.09 4.12
C THR A 123 12.33 -0.58 4.32
N ASN A 124 13.03 -0.83 3.21
CA ASN A 124 14.45 -1.17 3.20
C ASN A 124 15.39 0.02 3.56
N GLY A 125 14.83 1.20 3.86
CA GLY A 125 15.56 2.40 4.30
C GLY A 125 16.29 3.13 3.17
N MET A 126 16.93 4.26 3.50
CA MET A 126 17.67 5.07 2.53
C MET A 126 19.00 4.38 2.15
N GLY A 127 19.13 3.97 0.89
CA GLY A 127 20.33 3.31 0.36
C GLY A 127 21.46 4.30 0.03
N GLY A 128 22.08 4.94 1.03
CA GLY A 128 23.05 6.04 0.84
C GLY A 128 24.25 5.79 -0.09
N PHE A 129 24.58 4.53 -0.41
CA PHE A 129 25.61 4.14 -1.39
C PHE A 129 25.27 2.83 -2.13
N SER A 130 23.99 2.45 -2.12
CA SER A 130 23.56 1.15 -2.61
C SER A 130 22.69 1.33 -3.84
N LEU A 131 22.83 0.44 -4.84
CA LEU A 131 21.78 0.21 -5.86
C LEU A 131 20.47 -0.35 -5.24
N LYS A 132 20.30 -0.25 -3.91
CA LYS A 132 19.09 -0.60 -3.16
C LYS A 132 18.14 0.57 -3.30
N LEU A 133 16.90 0.26 -3.66
CA LEU A 133 15.85 1.25 -3.68
C LEU A 133 15.70 1.86 -2.30
N PRO A 134 15.86 3.19 -2.17
CA PRO A 134 15.35 3.85 -1.00
C PRO A 134 13.83 3.58 -0.95
N TYR A 135 13.34 3.20 0.22
CA TYR A 135 11.90 3.15 0.50
C TYR A 135 11.06 2.04 -0.18
N PHE A 136 11.67 0.94 -0.66
CA PHE A 136 10.88 -0.24 -1.07
C PHE A 136 10.26 -0.94 0.15
N PRO A 137 8.94 -1.24 0.16
CA PRO A 137 8.25 -1.74 1.34
C PRO A 137 8.80 -3.09 1.82
N ARG A 138 8.94 -3.22 3.14
CA ARG A 138 9.18 -4.49 3.82
C ARG A 138 7.85 -5.19 4.05
N CYS A 139 7.66 -6.33 3.39
CA CYS A 139 6.38 -7.03 3.46
C CYS A 139 6.06 -7.56 4.86
N ASP A 140 7.04 -8.04 5.61
CA ASP A 140 6.88 -8.50 7.00
C ASP A 140 6.35 -7.39 7.92
N SER A 141 6.97 -6.21 7.89
CA SER A 141 6.53 -5.04 8.66
C SER A 141 5.15 -4.55 8.24
N MET A 142 4.91 -4.43 6.92
CA MET A 142 3.62 -3.99 6.40
C MET A 142 2.49 -4.97 6.74
N VAL A 143 2.71 -6.27 6.58
CA VAL A 143 1.73 -7.32 6.93
C VAL A 143 1.45 -7.30 8.44
N ALA A 144 2.46 -7.10 9.29
CA ALA A 144 2.25 -6.97 10.73
C ALA A 144 1.30 -5.80 11.08
N VAL A 145 1.55 -4.62 10.50
CA VAL A 145 0.71 -3.42 10.67
C VAL A 145 -0.73 -3.66 10.21
N LEU A 146 -0.88 -4.20 9.00
CA LEU A 146 -2.19 -4.42 8.40
C LEU A 146 -2.99 -5.53 9.11
N ASN A 147 -2.32 -6.59 9.55
CA ASN A 147 -2.95 -7.66 10.33
C ASN A 147 -3.38 -7.16 11.71
N ALA A 148 -2.58 -6.31 12.36
CA ALA A 148 -2.97 -5.69 13.63
C ALA A 148 -4.21 -4.80 13.48
N ALA A 149 -4.28 -4.00 12.40
CA ALA A 149 -5.48 -3.23 12.09
C ALA A 149 -6.71 -4.15 11.85
N ALA A 150 -6.53 -5.20 11.06
CA ALA A 150 -7.59 -6.17 10.77
C ALA A 150 -8.08 -6.92 12.02
N ALA A 151 -7.18 -7.30 12.92
CA ALA A 151 -7.52 -7.90 14.21
C ALA A 151 -8.34 -6.95 15.10
N GLU A 152 -8.14 -5.65 14.93
CA GLU A 152 -8.93 -4.60 15.56
C GLU A 152 -10.21 -4.25 14.76
N GLY A 153 -10.59 -5.04 13.76
CA GLY A 153 -11.81 -4.88 12.99
C GLY A 153 -11.75 -3.76 11.94
N PHE A 154 -10.55 -3.39 11.47
CA PHE A 154 -10.37 -2.37 10.43
C PHE A 154 -9.93 -2.98 9.11
N THR A 155 -10.52 -2.51 8.00
CA THR A 155 -10.11 -2.87 6.64
C THR A 155 -9.64 -1.63 5.88
N VAL A 156 -8.72 -1.82 4.94
CA VAL A 156 -8.21 -0.72 4.10
C VAL A 156 -9.27 -0.34 3.06
N ALA A 157 -9.74 0.90 3.11
CA ALA A 157 -10.68 1.45 2.14
C ALA A 157 -9.97 2.14 0.97
N ALA A 158 -8.86 2.84 1.23
CA ALA A 158 -8.05 3.49 0.20
C ALA A 158 -6.62 3.75 0.70
N CYS A 159 -5.68 3.93 -0.23
CA CYS A 159 -4.28 4.19 0.06
C CYS A 159 -3.78 5.47 -0.64
N PRO A 160 -4.14 6.68 -0.17
CA PRO A 160 -3.62 7.91 -0.74
C PRO A 160 -2.10 7.96 -0.55
N ASN A 161 -1.42 8.60 -1.51
CA ASN A 161 0.00 8.88 -1.40
C ASN A 161 0.19 10.40 -1.32
N PHE A 162 0.62 10.89 -0.17
CA PHE A 162 0.99 12.29 -0.01
C PHE A 162 2.46 12.43 -0.37
N GLY A 163 2.88 13.48 -1.04
CA GLY A 163 4.28 13.61 -1.43
C GLY A 163 4.58 14.96 -2.07
N GLY A 164 5.84 15.19 -2.35
CA GLY A 164 6.35 16.45 -2.89
C GLY A 164 7.87 16.52 -2.71
N MET A 165 8.56 17.14 -3.65
CA MET A 165 10.02 17.26 -3.65
C MET A 165 10.75 15.91 -3.52
N GLU A 166 10.33 14.92 -4.31
CA GLU A 166 10.90 13.55 -4.35
C GLU A 166 10.56 12.65 -3.15
N ASP A 167 9.89 13.19 -2.11
CA ASP A 167 9.39 12.40 -0.99
C ASP A 167 7.99 11.83 -1.26
N SER A 168 7.73 10.64 -0.71
CA SER A 168 6.43 9.97 -0.73
C SER A 168 6.09 9.45 0.67
N TRP A 169 4.86 9.72 1.10
CA TRP A 169 4.28 9.35 2.39
C TRP A 169 3.06 8.46 2.12
N PRO A 170 3.27 7.13 2.03
CA PRO A 170 2.18 6.18 1.91
C PRO A 170 1.21 6.37 3.07
N SER A 171 -0.07 6.50 2.76
CA SER A 171 -1.12 6.66 3.75
C SER A 171 -2.25 5.68 3.48
N PHE A 172 -3.03 5.41 4.52
CA PHE A 172 -4.08 4.41 4.55
C PHE A 172 -5.31 5.04 5.19
N ILE A 173 -6.45 4.86 4.54
CA ILE A 173 -7.76 5.10 5.13
C ILE A 173 -8.32 3.74 5.48
N PHE A 174 -8.60 3.54 6.75
CA PHE A 174 -9.23 2.34 7.25
C PHE A 174 -10.67 2.63 7.63
N GLU A 175 -11.53 1.64 7.40
CA GLU A 175 -12.91 1.63 7.87
C GLU A 175 -13.09 0.47 8.84
N LYS A 176 -13.87 0.70 9.90
CA LYS A 176 -14.35 -0.39 10.74
C LYS A 176 -15.26 -1.30 9.94
N ASP A 177 -14.95 -2.59 9.95
CA ASP A 177 -15.69 -3.64 9.25
C ASP A 177 -15.75 -4.90 10.12
N PRO A 178 -16.95 -5.42 10.47
CA PRO A 178 -17.09 -6.68 11.19
C PRO A 178 -16.53 -7.89 10.42
N TYR A 179 -16.32 -7.76 9.11
CA TYR A 179 -15.71 -8.78 8.25
C TYR A 179 -14.26 -8.47 7.88
N ALA A 180 -13.60 -7.55 8.61
CA ALA A 180 -12.20 -7.22 8.39
C ALA A 180 -11.33 -8.49 8.37
N SER A 181 -10.46 -8.57 7.36
CA SER A 181 -9.55 -9.69 7.17
C SER A 181 -8.15 -9.18 6.84
N PRO A 182 -7.10 -9.94 7.18
CA PRO A 182 -5.75 -9.71 6.70
C PRO A 182 -5.70 -9.38 5.21
N PRO A 183 -5.16 -8.23 4.80
CA PRO A 183 -5.02 -7.91 3.39
C PRO A 183 -3.82 -8.61 2.77
N LEU A 184 -3.82 -8.67 1.45
CA LEU A 184 -2.67 -9.01 0.64
C LEU A 184 -1.97 -7.74 0.17
N ILE A 185 -0.64 -7.75 0.15
CA ILE A 185 0.19 -6.67 -0.37
C ILE A 185 0.73 -7.10 -1.73
N LEU A 186 0.56 -6.22 -2.71
CA LEU A 186 1.16 -6.33 -4.03
C LEU A 186 2.13 -5.16 -4.22
N ALA A 187 3.40 -5.47 -4.43
CA ALA A 187 4.44 -4.48 -4.69
C ALA A 187 5.13 -4.75 -6.03
N VAL A 188 5.14 -3.74 -6.90
CA VAL A 188 5.84 -3.77 -8.19
C VAL A 188 7.20 -3.08 -8.03
N LYS A 189 8.24 -3.66 -8.62
CA LYS A 189 9.60 -3.12 -8.59
C LYS A 189 10.23 -3.25 -9.98
N ASP A 190 10.66 -2.14 -10.57
CA ASP A 190 11.19 -2.14 -11.94
C ASP A 190 12.53 -1.40 -12.12
N ASP A 191 13.13 -0.87 -11.06
CA ASP A 191 14.23 0.10 -11.20
C ASP A 191 15.61 -0.53 -11.42
N ASN A 192 15.87 -1.70 -10.84
CA ASN A 192 17.16 -2.39 -10.99
C ASN A 192 17.03 -3.76 -11.67
N ILE A 193 15.82 -4.30 -11.70
CA ILE A 193 15.45 -5.52 -12.41
C ILE A 193 14.08 -5.21 -13.01
N PRO A 194 13.98 -4.96 -14.33
CA PRO A 194 12.71 -4.77 -14.98
C PRO A 194 11.79 -5.97 -14.75
N GLY A 195 10.54 -5.70 -14.43
CA GLY A 195 9.49 -6.69 -14.39
C GLY A 195 9.37 -7.45 -13.08
N LYS A 196 9.46 -6.82 -11.92
CA LYS A 196 9.29 -7.57 -10.66
C LYS A 196 7.95 -7.33 -9.99
N LEU A 197 7.25 -8.40 -9.69
CA LEU A 197 5.97 -8.41 -8.97
C LEU A 197 6.13 -9.23 -7.70
N ASN A 198 5.87 -8.63 -6.55
CA ASN A 198 6.02 -9.26 -5.24
C ASN A 198 4.68 -9.28 -4.53
N LEU A 199 4.32 -10.41 -3.93
CA LEU A 199 3.08 -10.62 -3.18
C LEU A 199 3.42 -11.12 -1.78
N GLY A 200 2.66 -10.67 -0.78
CA GLY A 200 2.73 -11.27 0.54
C GLY A 200 1.54 -10.90 1.43
N GLY A 201 1.45 -11.59 2.57
CA GLY A 201 0.30 -11.51 3.45
C GLY A 201 -0.78 -12.53 3.11
N ALA A 202 -1.80 -12.61 3.96
CA ALA A 202 -2.90 -13.57 3.86
C ALA A 202 -2.46 -15.04 3.63
N ASN A 203 -1.27 -15.42 4.10
CA ASN A 203 -0.64 -16.73 3.90
C ASN A 203 -0.56 -17.17 2.43
N ILE A 204 -0.44 -16.23 1.48
CA ILE A 204 -0.45 -16.57 0.04
C ILE A 204 0.65 -17.57 -0.35
N GLY A 205 1.83 -17.50 0.29
CA GLY A 205 2.93 -18.42 0.03
C GLY A 205 2.64 -19.88 0.36
N ALA A 206 1.62 -20.16 1.18
CA ALA A 206 1.20 -21.53 1.50
C ALA A 206 0.22 -22.11 0.46
N ASN A 207 -0.37 -21.27 -0.41
CA ASN A 207 -1.31 -21.72 -1.44
C ASN A 207 -0.54 -22.05 -2.74
N THR A 208 -0.06 -23.29 -2.84
CA THR A 208 0.73 -23.78 -4.00
C THR A 208 -0.09 -23.73 -5.29
N GLN A 209 -1.38 -24.06 -5.25
CA GLN A 209 -2.25 -24.05 -6.42
C GLN A 209 -2.41 -22.63 -7.00
N LEU A 210 -2.69 -21.63 -6.15
CA LEU A 210 -2.75 -20.23 -6.57
C LEU A 210 -1.39 -19.76 -7.09
N THR A 211 -0.29 -20.16 -6.43
CA THR A 211 1.07 -19.81 -6.85
C THR A 211 1.39 -20.32 -8.26
N GLU A 212 1.04 -21.58 -8.56
CA GLU A 212 1.22 -22.18 -9.89
C GLU A 212 0.35 -21.49 -10.96
N LYS A 213 -0.91 -21.20 -10.62
CA LYS A 213 -1.83 -20.45 -11.49
C LYS A 213 -1.27 -19.06 -11.82
N LEU A 214 -0.85 -18.30 -10.80
CA LEU A 214 -0.24 -16.98 -10.99
C LEU A 214 1.00 -17.05 -11.88
N LEU A 215 1.90 -18.01 -11.66
CA LEU A 215 3.09 -18.19 -12.48
C LEU A 215 2.73 -18.49 -13.94
N SER A 216 1.80 -19.42 -14.17
CA SER A 216 1.35 -19.79 -15.52
C SER A 216 0.70 -18.61 -16.25
N THR A 217 -0.15 -17.85 -15.58
CA THR A 217 -0.77 -16.65 -16.14
C THR A 217 0.26 -15.58 -16.46
N LEU A 218 1.21 -15.31 -15.55
CA LEU A 218 2.26 -14.34 -15.82
C LEU A 218 3.16 -14.77 -16.97
N LYS A 219 3.48 -16.06 -17.11
CA LYS A 219 4.21 -16.59 -18.27
C LYS A 219 3.45 -16.40 -19.58
N THR A 220 2.14 -16.65 -19.56
CA THR A 220 1.27 -16.43 -20.73
C THR A 220 1.26 -14.97 -21.15
N LEU A 221 1.15 -14.05 -20.19
CA LEU A 221 1.03 -12.61 -20.46
C LEU A 221 2.38 -11.92 -20.72
N CYS A 222 3.45 -12.37 -20.06
CA CYS A 222 4.75 -11.68 -20.07
C CYS A 222 5.84 -12.45 -20.85
N GLY A 223 5.68 -13.75 -21.04
CA GLY A 223 6.62 -14.67 -21.71
C GLY A 223 7.20 -15.74 -20.79
N GLU A 224 7.75 -16.81 -21.38
CA GLU A 224 8.28 -17.98 -20.65
C GLU A 224 9.48 -17.70 -19.74
N SER A 225 10.11 -16.53 -19.89
CA SER A 225 11.21 -16.09 -19.02
C SER A 225 10.78 -15.70 -17.61
N VAL A 226 9.46 -15.59 -17.34
CA VAL A 226 8.97 -15.33 -15.98
C VAL A 226 9.35 -16.46 -15.03
N GLN A 227 9.90 -16.09 -13.88
CA GLN A 227 10.38 -17.02 -12.85
C GLN A 227 9.83 -16.63 -11.49
N LEU A 228 9.52 -17.63 -10.67
CA LEU A 228 9.22 -17.46 -9.25
C LEU A 228 10.53 -17.64 -8.46
N THR A 229 11.15 -16.54 -8.04
CA THR A 229 12.41 -16.56 -7.29
C THR A 229 12.63 -15.28 -6.50
N LYS A 230 13.27 -15.40 -5.34
CA LYS A 230 13.61 -14.28 -4.43
C LYS A 230 15.05 -13.83 -4.60
N ASP A 231 15.37 -12.66 -4.10
CA ASP A 231 16.71 -12.14 -3.88
C ASP A 231 16.77 -11.38 -2.55
N ASP A 232 17.92 -10.78 -2.25
CA ASP A 232 18.13 -10.08 -0.98
C ASP A 232 17.17 -8.89 -0.77
N TYR A 233 16.54 -8.37 -1.84
CA TYR A 233 15.72 -7.17 -1.79
C TYR A 233 14.24 -7.45 -1.50
N ASP A 234 13.77 -8.67 -1.76
CA ASP A 234 12.36 -9.08 -1.62
C ASP A 234 12.19 -10.24 -0.63
N ARG A 235 13.22 -10.55 0.15
CA ARG A 235 13.25 -11.67 1.10
C ARG A 235 12.07 -11.71 2.07
N SER A 236 11.46 -10.55 2.37
CA SER A 236 10.30 -10.43 3.25
C SER A 236 8.97 -10.76 2.59
N PHE A 237 8.89 -10.82 1.26
CA PHE A 237 7.68 -11.19 0.52
C PHE A 237 7.53 -12.70 0.45
N ASP A 238 6.30 -13.19 0.30
CA ASP A 238 5.98 -14.60 0.20
C ASP A 238 6.28 -15.16 -1.19
N LEU A 239 5.84 -14.44 -2.24
CA LEU A 239 5.99 -14.80 -3.65
C LEU A 239 6.61 -13.66 -4.45
N CYS A 240 7.61 -13.96 -5.27
CA CYS A 240 8.33 -12.95 -6.06
C CYS A 240 8.51 -13.44 -7.49
N PHE A 241 7.88 -12.74 -8.44
CA PHE A 241 7.94 -13.03 -9.86
C PHE A 241 8.91 -12.05 -10.53
N LYS A 242 9.88 -12.58 -11.27
CA LYS A 242 10.85 -11.80 -12.06
C LYS A 242 10.54 -11.89 -13.55
N ASN A 243 11.07 -10.94 -14.32
CA ASN A 243 10.90 -10.84 -15.78
C ASN A 243 9.44 -10.69 -16.23
N THR A 244 8.57 -10.17 -15.37
CA THR A 244 7.21 -9.78 -15.74
C THR A 244 7.23 -8.56 -16.65
N LYS A 245 6.14 -8.29 -17.36
CA LYS A 245 5.94 -7.07 -18.15
C LYS A 245 4.84 -6.25 -17.53
N ILE A 246 4.91 -6.04 -16.22
CA ILE A 246 3.87 -5.34 -15.46
C ILE A 246 3.96 -3.82 -15.60
N THR A 247 5.08 -3.30 -16.11
CA THR A 247 5.25 -1.89 -16.46
C THR A 247 5.98 -1.70 -17.80
N SER A 248 5.97 -0.47 -18.28
CA SER A 248 6.56 0.00 -19.54
C SER A 248 8.09 0.07 -19.55
N GLY A 249 8.77 -0.13 -18.41
CA GLY A 249 10.24 -0.20 -18.33
C GLY A 249 10.83 0.29 -17.01
N SER A 250 12.17 0.22 -16.92
CA SER A 250 12.95 0.63 -15.75
C SER A 250 13.09 2.16 -15.66
N ALA A 251 12.70 2.76 -14.54
CA ALA A 251 12.85 4.20 -14.32
C ALA A 251 14.33 4.66 -14.39
N GLY A 252 15.27 3.79 -13.99
CA GLY A 252 16.70 4.12 -13.93
C GLY A 252 17.43 4.22 -15.29
N PHE A 253 16.87 3.68 -16.38
CA PHE A 253 17.57 3.56 -17.67
C PHE A 253 16.77 4.05 -18.87
N THR A 254 15.57 4.58 -18.66
CA THR A 254 14.70 5.03 -19.75
C THR A 254 14.57 6.55 -19.74
N PHE A 255 15.30 7.23 -20.63
CA PHE A 255 15.07 8.65 -20.94
C PHE A 255 13.74 8.89 -21.68
N ALA A 256 13.01 7.81 -22.02
CA ALA A 256 11.95 7.84 -23.04
C ALA A 256 10.59 7.31 -22.57
N LYS A 257 10.44 6.75 -21.35
CA LYS A 257 9.14 6.26 -20.89
C LYS A 257 8.91 6.54 -19.40
N PRO A 258 7.92 7.36 -19.04
CA PRO A 258 7.44 7.38 -17.66
C PRO A 258 6.99 5.97 -17.27
N PHE A 259 7.32 5.56 -16.04
CA PHE A 259 6.82 4.35 -15.40
C PHE A 259 5.31 4.24 -15.62
N TRP A 260 4.87 3.28 -16.42
CA TRP A 260 3.45 3.09 -16.75
C TRP A 260 3.05 1.63 -16.56
N PRO A 261 2.06 1.32 -15.71
CA PRO A 261 1.62 -0.05 -15.51
C PRO A 261 0.95 -0.60 -16.76
N HIS A 262 1.24 -1.85 -17.08
CA HIS A 262 0.48 -2.62 -18.05
C HIS A 262 -0.81 -3.11 -17.38
N GLY A 263 -1.85 -2.28 -17.46
CA GLY A 263 -3.11 -2.45 -16.72
C GLY A 263 -3.72 -3.85 -16.85
N TYR A 264 -3.66 -4.47 -18.04
CA TYR A 264 -4.22 -5.81 -18.27
C TYR A 264 -3.51 -6.91 -17.46
N VAL A 265 -2.19 -6.79 -17.22
CA VAL A 265 -1.44 -7.78 -16.41
C VAL A 265 -1.86 -7.65 -14.94
N VAL A 266 -1.95 -6.41 -14.45
CA VAL A 266 -2.39 -6.11 -13.08
C VAL A 266 -3.82 -6.63 -12.88
N GLU A 267 -4.71 -6.34 -13.82
CA GLU A 267 -6.09 -6.79 -13.80
C GLU A 267 -6.20 -8.32 -13.77
N ALA A 268 -5.45 -9.04 -14.61
CA ALA A 268 -5.45 -10.50 -14.62
C ALA A 268 -4.99 -11.10 -13.28
N VAL A 269 -3.93 -10.54 -12.68
CA VAL A 269 -3.45 -10.96 -11.35
C VAL A 269 -4.53 -10.71 -10.29
N LEU A 270 -5.13 -9.53 -10.26
CA LEU A 270 -6.18 -9.19 -9.31
C LEU A 270 -7.44 -10.06 -9.49
N GLY A 271 -7.79 -10.38 -10.74
CA GLY A 271 -8.90 -11.27 -11.08
C GLY A 271 -8.70 -12.70 -10.54
N LEU A 272 -7.49 -13.25 -10.67
CA LEU A 272 -7.15 -14.55 -10.09
C LEU A 272 -7.20 -14.54 -8.57
N LEU A 273 -6.61 -13.53 -7.94
CA LEU A 273 -6.68 -13.37 -6.48
C LEU A 273 -8.14 -13.30 -6.01
N HIS A 274 -9.01 -12.63 -6.75
CA HIS A 274 -10.44 -12.58 -6.43
C HIS A 274 -11.11 -13.96 -6.56
N GLN A 275 -10.88 -14.69 -7.66
CA GLN A 275 -11.46 -16.01 -7.91
C GLN A 275 -11.08 -17.04 -6.84
N GLU A 276 -9.85 -16.97 -6.32
CA GLU A 276 -9.36 -17.87 -5.28
C GLU A 276 -9.76 -17.42 -3.86
N GLY A 277 -10.69 -16.47 -3.74
CA GLY A 277 -11.27 -16.06 -2.46
C GLY A 277 -10.36 -15.15 -1.62
N CYS A 278 -9.30 -14.58 -2.20
CA CYS A 278 -8.47 -13.58 -1.52
C CYS A 278 -9.19 -12.23 -1.33
N ASN A 279 -10.42 -12.07 -1.83
CA ASN A 279 -11.26 -10.90 -1.59
C ASN A 279 -12.70 -11.31 -1.24
N ARG A 280 -13.18 -10.91 -0.06
CA ARG A 280 -14.50 -11.25 0.49
C ARG A 280 -15.62 -10.25 0.18
N ARG A 281 -15.37 -9.21 -0.62
CA ARG A 281 -16.37 -8.20 -1.03
C ARG A 281 -16.74 -8.31 -2.51
N PRO A 282 -17.58 -9.28 -2.90
CA PRO A 282 -17.97 -9.49 -4.30
C PRO A 282 -18.70 -8.29 -4.93
N GLU A 283 -19.38 -7.45 -4.14
CA GLU A 283 -20.13 -6.30 -4.62
C GLU A 283 -19.28 -5.18 -5.24
N LEU A 284 -17.98 -5.11 -4.94
CA LEU A 284 -17.08 -4.12 -5.54
C LEU A 284 -16.54 -4.55 -6.91
N TRP A 285 -16.47 -5.86 -7.18
CA TRP A 285 -15.85 -6.44 -8.38
C TRP A 285 -16.84 -6.73 -9.51
N GLN A 286 -18.12 -7.00 -9.20
CA GLN A 286 -19.15 -7.25 -10.21
C GLN A 286 -19.34 -6.12 -11.24
N ARG A 287 -18.77 -4.92 -11.01
CA ARG A 287 -18.85 -3.79 -11.93
C ARG A 287 -17.62 -3.57 -12.80
N TRP A 288 -16.47 -4.14 -12.46
CA TRP A 288 -15.24 -4.03 -13.26
C TRP A 288 -15.13 -5.16 -14.30
N LEU A 289 -15.56 -6.38 -13.94
CA LEU A 289 -15.54 -7.56 -14.82
C LEU A 289 -16.45 -7.45 -16.07
N VAL A 290 -17.46 -6.58 -16.06
CA VAL A 290 -18.33 -6.35 -17.23
C VAL A 290 -17.56 -5.67 -18.38
N VAL A 291 -16.46 -4.98 -18.09
CA VAL A 291 -15.63 -4.33 -19.12
C VAL A 291 -14.59 -5.31 -19.70
N ALA A 292 -14.09 -6.26 -18.91
CA ALA A 292 -13.03 -7.18 -19.32
C ALA A 292 -13.49 -8.32 -20.25
N ASN A 293 -14.67 -8.89 -20.02
CA ASN A 293 -15.16 -10.03 -20.80
C ASN A 293 -15.50 -9.70 -22.26
N HIS A 294 -15.65 -8.42 -22.63
CA HIS A 294 -15.83 -8.04 -24.03
C HIS A 294 -14.53 -7.95 -24.85
N HIS A 295 -13.35 -8.08 -24.21
CA HIS A 295 -12.05 -8.03 -24.89
C HIS A 295 -11.31 -9.37 -24.97
N LEU A 296 -11.79 -10.42 -24.28
CA LEU A 296 -11.21 -11.76 -24.35
C LEU A 296 -11.98 -12.72 -25.29
N GLU A 297 -13.11 -12.27 -25.86
CA GLU A 297 -13.90 -13.02 -26.85
C GLU A 297 -13.75 -12.46 -28.29
N ALA A 298 -12.80 -11.56 -28.53
CA ALA A 298 -12.47 -11.00 -29.85
C ALA A 298 -11.02 -11.32 -30.23
#